data_AF-A0A943LZD0-F1
#
_entry.id   AF-A0A943LZD0-F1
#
_cell.length_a   1.000
_cell.length_b   1.000
_cell.length_c   1.000
_cell.angle_alpha   90.00
_cell.angle_beta   90.00
_cell.angle_gamma   90.00
#
_symmetry.space_group_name_H-M   'P 1'
#
loop_
_entity.id
_entity.type
_entity.pdbx_description
1 polymer ?
#
loop_
_entity_poly.entity_id
_entity_poly.type
_entity_poly.pdbx_seq_one_letter_code
_entity_poly.pdbx_strand_id
1 'polypeptide(L)'
;MKKLLALAFAVGMFTACGVVKTPVTGMIYTDVKDGLAVTGNAGSSKVGTAEAKGYLGVVALGDASIQAAAKEAGITRIHHVDYQAKSYVGVYNVYTVIVYGE
;
A
#
# COMPACT_ATOMS: atom_id res chain seq x y z
N MET A 1 1.85 9.79 39.10
CA MET A 1 1.60 8.55 38.32
C MET A 1 0.68 8.77 37.11
N LYS A 2 -0.51 9.39 37.26
CA LYS A 2 -1.43 9.65 36.13
C LYS A 2 -0.82 10.50 34.99
N LYS A 3 -0.02 11.53 35.34
CA LYS A 3 0.69 12.38 34.37
C LYS A 3 1.83 11.67 33.62
N LEU A 4 2.47 10.68 34.25
CA LEU A 4 3.50 9.85 33.60
C LEU A 4 2.86 8.88 32.59
N LEU A 5 1.72 8.30 32.94
CA LEU A 5 0.97 7.43 32.04
C LEU A 5 0.43 8.18 30.81
N ALA A 6 -0.08 9.39 31.00
CA ALA A 6 -0.54 10.24 29.90
C ALA A 6 0.61 10.65 28.96
N LEU A 7 1.79 10.95 29.51
CA LEU A 7 2.97 11.27 28.72
C LEU A 7 3.51 10.06 27.96
N ALA A 8 3.54 8.88 28.59
CA ALA A 8 3.93 7.63 27.92
C ALA A 8 2.98 7.25 26.78
N PHE A 9 1.67 7.48 26.95
CA PHE A 9 0.67 7.26 25.91
C PHE A 9 0.85 8.25 24.74
N ALA A 10 1.11 9.53 25.04
CA ALA A 10 1.37 10.55 24.01
C ALA A 10 2.65 10.26 23.20
N VAL A 11 3.73 9.80 23.86
CA VAL A 11 4.98 9.44 23.19
C VAL A 11 4.83 8.14 22.38
N GLY A 12 4.07 7.16 22.88
CA GLY A 12 3.76 5.94 22.13
C GLY A 12 2.98 6.22 20.83
N MET A 13 2.07 7.19 20.83
CA MET A 13 1.35 7.59 19.61
C MET A 13 2.27 8.25 18.57
N PHE A 14 3.31 8.98 18.99
CA PHE A 14 4.28 9.57 18.06
C PHE A 14 5.23 8.55 17.43
N THR A 15 5.42 7.38 18.06
CA THR A 15 6.22 6.29 17.48
C THR A 15 5.45 5.44 16.46
N ALA A 16 4.13 5.60 16.34
CA ALA A 16 3.29 4.84 15.42
C ALA A 16 3.31 5.41 13.98
N CYS A 17 4.48 5.87 13.51
CA CYS A 17 4.64 6.20 12.10
C CYS A 17 4.59 4.89 11.30
N GLY A 18 3.50 4.69 10.55
CA GLY A 18 3.31 3.48 9.75
C GLY A 18 4.26 3.47 8.57
N VAL A 19 5.06 2.41 8.44
CA VAL A 19 5.95 2.22 7.28
C VAL A 19 5.19 1.44 6.21
N VAL A 20 5.04 2.06 5.03
CA VAL A 20 4.50 1.38 3.84
C VAL A 20 5.65 0.76 3.04
N LYS A 21 5.43 -0.40 2.41
CA LYS A 21 6.41 -1.00 1.51
C LYS A 21 6.61 -0.07 0.31
N THR A 22 7.76 0.58 0.21
CA THR A 22 8.13 1.50 -0.87
C THR A 22 9.63 1.41 -1.14
N PRO A 23 10.10 1.50 -2.40
CA PRO A 23 11.53 1.49 -2.69
C PRO A 23 12.22 2.77 -2.19
N VAL A 24 11.47 3.86 -2.04
CA VAL A 24 11.95 5.14 -1.51
C VAL A 24 10.92 5.69 -0.53
N THR A 25 11.35 6.01 0.70
CA THR A 25 10.46 6.55 1.74
C THR A 25 10.67 8.05 1.87
N GLY A 26 9.64 8.85 1.60
CA GLY A 26 9.63 10.28 1.91
C GLY A 26 9.16 10.54 3.33
N MET A 27 9.84 11.43 4.06
CA MET A 27 9.53 11.68 5.49
C MET A 27 8.18 12.36 5.74
N ILE A 28 7.70 13.18 4.81
CA ILE A 28 6.44 13.94 4.95
C ILE A 28 5.36 13.41 4.01
N TYR A 29 5.75 13.08 2.79
CA TYR A 29 4.86 12.55 1.76
C TYR A 29 5.62 11.52 0.94
N THR A 30 4.98 10.40 0.68
CA THR A 30 5.46 9.37 -0.25
C THR A 30 4.36 9.14 -1.28
N ASP A 31 4.71 9.18 -2.55
CA ASP A 31 3.88 8.68 -3.64
C ASP A 31 4.83 8.08 -4.67
N VAL A 32 5.01 6.76 -4.57
CA VAL A 32 5.99 6.03 -5.36
C VAL A 32 5.32 4.85 -6.01
N LYS A 33 5.58 4.67 -7.30
CA LYS A 33 5.17 3.52 -8.09
C LYS A 33 6.38 2.68 -8.41
N ASP A 34 6.24 1.37 -8.31
CA ASP A 34 7.30 0.42 -8.59
C ASP A 34 6.74 -0.87 -9.17
N GLY A 35 7.56 -1.57 -9.96
CA GLY A 35 7.19 -2.83 -10.60
C GLY A 35 7.35 -3.99 -9.63
N LEU A 36 6.30 -4.77 -9.42
CA LEU A 36 6.34 -5.98 -8.60
C LEU A 36 6.81 -7.21 -9.39
N ALA A 37 6.26 -7.41 -10.59
CA ALA A 37 6.54 -8.59 -11.41
C ALA A 37 6.19 -8.34 -12.89
N VAL A 38 6.95 -8.93 -13.80
CA VAL A 38 6.67 -8.92 -15.25
C VAL A 38 6.71 -10.36 -15.77
N THR A 39 5.64 -10.78 -16.44
CA THR A 39 5.44 -12.15 -16.96
C THR A 39 5.30 -12.19 -18.48
N GLY A 40 5.09 -11.06 -19.18
CA GLY A 40 5.24 -10.96 -20.64
C GLY A 40 4.34 -9.92 -21.31
N ASN A 41 4.78 -9.39 -22.45
CA ASN A 41 4.10 -8.32 -23.20
C ASN A 41 2.99 -8.88 -24.11
N ALA A 42 1.76 -8.37 -24.03
CA ALA A 42 0.78 -8.40 -25.11
C ALA A 42 -0.30 -7.32 -24.88
N GLY A 43 -0.78 -6.74 -25.97
CA GLY A 43 -1.61 -5.53 -26.00
C GLY A 43 -3.04 -5.68 -25.45
N SER A 44 -3.70 -4.53 -25.33
CA SER A 44 -5.01 -4.31 -24.70
C SER A 44 -5.14 -4.93 -23.31
N SER A 45 -4.46 -4.33 -22.34
CA SER A 45 -4.44 -4.75 -20.94
C SER A 45 -5.74 -4.38 -20.23
N LYS A 46 -6.49 -5.37 -19.74
CA LYS A 46 -7.38 -5.15 -18.60
C LYS A 46 -6.52 -4.76 -17.40
N VAL A 47 -7.01 -3.81 -16.63
CA VAL A 47 -6.32 -3.29 -15.45
C VAL A 47 -7.22 -3.52 -14.24
N GLY A 48 -6.72 -4.28 -13.28
CA GLY A 48 -7.36 -4.50 -11.99
C GLY A 48 -6.53 -3.89 -10.88
N THR A 49 -7.21 -3.36 -9.86
CA THR A 49 -6.56 -2.69 -8.74
C THR A 49 -7.04 -3.25 -7.43
N ALA A 50 -6.16 -3.42 -6.46
CA ALA A 50 -6.53 -3.85 -5.12
C ALA A 50 -5.76 -3.03 -4.09
N GLU A 51 -6.40 -2.60 -3.00
CA GLU A 51 -5.82 -1.67 -2.04
C GLU A 51 -5.88 -2.15 -0.59
N ALA A 52 -4.81 -1.84 0.14
CA ALA A 52 -4.74 -1.94 1.60
C ALA A 52 -4.38 -0.56 2.19
N LYS A 53 -5.07 -0.18 3.27
CA LYS A 53 -4.97 1.13 3.91
C LYS A 53 -4.54 0.98 5.36
N GLY A 54 -3.52 1.73 5.75
CA GLY A 54 -3.02 1.85 7.11
C GLY A 54 -3.38 3.21 7.72
N TYR A 55 -3.92 3.19 8.94
CA TYR A 55 -4.31 4.35 9.72
C TYR A 55 -3.47 4.43 10.99
N LEU A 56 -2.80 5.57 11.16
CA LEU A 56 -2.00 5.98 12.31
C LEU A 56 -0.92 4.97 12.75
N GLY A 57 -0.51 4.05 11.87
CA GLY A 57 0.35 2.92 12.24
C GLY A 57 -0.27 1.94 13.24
N VAL A 58 -1.57 2.08 13.55
CA VAL A 58 -2.30 1.26 14.54
C VAL A 58 -3.19 0.23 13.85
N VAL A 59 -3.82 0.59 12.74
CA VAL A 59 -4.80 -0.26 12.05
C VAL A 59 -4.44 -0.35 10.58
N ALA A 60 -4.29 -1.56 10.03
CA ALA A 60 -4.13 -1.80 8.60
C ALA A 60 -5.24 -2.73 8.11
N LEU A 61 -5.97 -2.33 7.07
CA LEU A 61 -7.16 -3.02 6.57
C LEU A 61 -7.18 -3.00 5.04
N GLY A 62 -7.67 -4.08 4.44
CA GLY A 62 -7.84 -4.23 3.00
C GLY A 62 -7.10 -5.44 2.45
N ASP A 63 -7.35 -5.73 1.18
CA ASP A 63 -6.73 -6.82 0.43
C ASP A 63 -6.06 -6.20 -0.79
N ALA A 64 -4.73 -6.13 -0.76
CA ALA A 64 -3.92 -5.69 -1.89
C ALA A 64 -3.25 -6.87 -2.60
N SER A 65 -3.88 -8.05 -2.58
CA SER A 65 -3.34 -9.22 -3.28
C SER A 65 -3.50 -9.09 -4.79
N ILE A 66 -2.57 -9.71 -5.52
CA ILE A 66 -2.63 -9.85 -6.98
C ILE A 66 -3.93 -10.55 -7.40
N GLN A 67 -4.39 -11.52 -6.60
CA GLN A 67 -5.61 -12.28 -6.90
C GLN A 67 -6.88 -11.42 -6.79
N ALA A 68 -6.98 -10.55 -5.77
CA ALA A 68 -8.09 -9.62 -5.64
C ALA A 68 -8.16 -8.66 -6.83
N ALA A 69 -7.02 -8.06 -7.20
CA ALA A 69 -6.91 -7.16 -8.34
C ALA A 69 -7.26 -7.88 -9.66
N ALA A 70 -6.74 -9.09 -9.87
CA ALA A 70 -7.03 -9.88 -11.06
C ALA A 70 -8.51 -10.28 -11.14
N LYS A 71 -9.12 -10.67 -10.02
CA LYS A 71 -10.52 -11.07 -9.96
C LYS A 71 -11.47 -9.90 -10.24
N GLU A 72 -11.16 -8.71 -9.74
CA GLU A 72 -11.95 -7.49 -9.98
C GLU A 72 -12.04 -7.15 -11.48
N ALA A 73 -10.91 -7.23 -12.19
CA ALA A 73 -10.85 -6.95 -13.61
C ALA A 73 -11.11 -8.16 -14.52
N GLY A 74 -11.40 -9.34 -13.96
CA GLY A 74 -11.59 -10.58 -14.73
C GLY A 74 -10.36 -10.94 -15.56
N ILE A 75 -9.17 -10.75 -14.99
CA ILE A 75 -7.87 -11.10 -15.57
C ILE A 75 -7.61 -12.58 -15.33
N THR A 76 -7.40 -13.30 -16.42
CA THR A 76 -7.04 -14.72 -16.45
C THR A 76 -5.55 -14.93 -16.67
N ARG A 77 -4.89 -14.01 -17.38
CA ARG A 77 -3.44 -14.05 -17.58
C ARG A 77 -2.79 -12.72 -17.22
N ILE A 78 -1.84 -12.78 -16.30
CA ILE A 78 -1.09 -11.61 -15.83
C ILE A 78 0.06 -11.32 -16.80
N HIS A 79 0.25 -10.06 -17.15
CA HIS A 79 1.35 -9.53 -17.97
C HIS A 79 2.41 -8.81 -17.14
N HIS A 80 1.95 -7.91 -16.29
CA HIS A 80 2.79 -7.19 -15.34
C HIS A 80 1.96 -6.78 -14.13
N VAL A 81 2.65 -6.57 -13.03
CA VAL A 81 2.08 -6.13 -11.77
C VAL A 81 2.93 -4.99 -11.28
N ASP A 82 2.29 -3.85 -11.07
CA ASP A 82 2.88 -2.70 -10.40
C ASP A 82 2.28 -2.57 -9.01
N TYR A 83 2.95 -1.83 -8.14
CA TYR A 83 2.38 -1.36 -6.91
C TYR A 83 2.64 0.13 -6.72
N GLN A 84 1.70 0.79 -6.06
CA GLN A 84 1.81 2.19 -5.67
C GLN A 84 1.72 2.28 -4.15
N ALA A 85 2.71 2.93 -3.55
CA ALA A 85 2.73 3.24 -2.14
C ALA A 85 2.52 4.75 -1.96
N LYS A 86 1.42 5.11 -1.27
CA LYS A 86 1.16 6.47 -0.83
C LYS A 86 1.26 6.54 0.68
N SER A 87 1.97 7.54 1.20
CA SER A 87 2.04 7.84 2.62
C SER A 87 1.85 9.33 2.83
N TYR A 88 0.94 9.69 3.73
CA TYR A 88 0.69 11.04 4.15
C TYR A 88 1.14 11.17 5.60
N VAL A 89 2.28 11.85 5.81
CA VAL A 89 2.89 12.14 7.12
C VAL A 89 3.08 10.88 8.00
N GLY A 90 3.20 9.70 7.38
CA GLY A 90 3.28 8.41 8.07
C GLY A 90 2.00 7.95 8.80
N VAL A 91 0.96 8.80 8.82
CA VAL A 91 -0.30 8.56 9.54
C VAL A 91 -1.39 7.96 8.66
N TYR A 92 -1.32 8.16 7.36
CA TYR A 92 -2.25 7.51 6.44
C TYR A 92 -1.45 6.90 5.30
N ASN A 93 -1.49 5.58 5.20
CA ASN A 93 -0.72 4.81 4.25
C ASN A 93 -1.68 4.06 3.33
N VAL A 94 -1.42 4.06 2.04
CA VAL A 94 -2.19 3.32 1.04
C VAL A 94 -1.21 2.52 0.21
N TYR A 95 -1.44 1.22 0.12
CA TYR A 95 -0.70 0.30 -0.73
C TYR A 95 -1.66 -0.26 -1.77
N THR A 96 -1.44 0.12 -3.02
CA THR A 96 -2.28 -0.27 -4.16
C THR A 96 -1.48 -1.23 -5.03
N VAL A 97 -2.01 -2.42 -5.29
CA VAL A 97 -1.48 -3.34 -6.31
C VAL A 97 -2.28 -3.16 -7.58
N ILE A 98 -1.58 -3.01 -8.70
CA ILE A 98 -2.14 -2.78 -10.02
C ILE A 98 -1.72 -3.95 -10.89
N VAL A 99 -2.68 -4.76 -11.30
CA VAL A 99 -2.45 -5.95 -12.13
C VAL A 99 -2.91 -5.66 -13.54
N TYR A 100 -2.04 -5.93 -14.49
CA TYR A 100 -2.28 -5.75 -15.91
C TYR A 100 -2.30 -7.13 -16.57
N GLY A 101 -3.33 -7.39 -17.36
CA GLY A 101 -3.60 -8.73 -17.85
C GLY A 101 -4.71 -8.80 -18.89
N GLU A 102 -5.06 -10.02 -19.28
CA GLU A 102 -6.18 -10.33 -20.18
C GLU A 102 -7.17 -11.30 -19.53
#